data_AF-A0A829HCQ4-F1
#
_entry.id   AF-A0A829HCQ4-F1
#
_cell.length_a   1.000
_cell.length_b   1.000
_cell.length_c   1.000
_cell.angle_alpha   90.00
_cell.angle_beta   90.00
_cell.angle_gamma   90.00
#
_symmetry.space_group_name_H-M   'P 1'
#
loop_
_entity.id
_entity.type
_entity.pdbx_description
1 polymer ?
#
loop_
_entity_poly.entity_id
_entity_poly.type
_entity_poly.pdbx_seq_one_letter_code
_entity_poly.pdbx_strand_id
1 'polypeptide(L)'
;MIFHTLLSAIGVVYLGFLVWKWLEKPKQQYQAPRVIREWILDDPEGELYLASITSDQKVWSACGRYALSSGSTSTTWSDFLAGDLNELV
;
A
#
# COMPACT_ATOMS: atom_id res chain seq x y z
N MET A 1 -46.07 -31.34 10.83
CA MET A 1 -45.96 -29.98 10.23
C MET A 1 -44.85 -29.14 10.84
N ILE A 2 -44.64 -29.16 12.16
CA ILE A 2 -43.61 -28.35 12.86
C ILE A 2 -42.16 -28.71 12.48
N PHE A 3 -41.89 -29.98 12.16
CA PHE A 3 -40.52 -30.43 11.89
C PHE A 3 -39.93 -29.88 10.59
N HIS A 4 -40.74 -29.81 9.51
CA HIS A 4 -40.31 -29.24 8.24
C HIS A 4 -40.13 -27.72 8.29
N THR A 5 -40.97 -27.01 9.04
CA THR A 5 -40.81 -25.57 9.26
C THR A 5 -39.55 -25.24 10.06
N LEU A 6 -39.22 -26.06 11.06
CA LEU A 6 -37.97 -25.92 11.82
C LEU A 6 -36.73 -26.18 10.95
N LEU A 7 -36.75 -27.24 10.14
CA LEU A 7 -35.65 -27.56 9.23
C LEU A 7 -35.45 -26.46 8.17
N SER A 8 -36.56 -25.93 7.64
CA SER A 8 -36.54 -24.83 6.66
C SER A 8 -35.97 -23.55 7.27
N ALA A 9 -36.34 -23.20 8.50
CA ALA A 9 -35.84 -22.01 9.17
C ALA A 9 -34.31 -22.07 9.39
N ILE A 10 -33.81 -23.24 9.82
CA ILE A 10 -32.36 -23.47 9.99
C ILE A 10 -31.63 -23.32 8.64
N GLY A 11 -32.21 -23.87 7.56
CA GLY A 11 -31.66 -23.74 6.21
C GLY A 11 -31.53 -22.28 5.76
N VAL A 12 -32.54 -21.46 6.00
CA VAL A 12 -32.54 -20.03 5.64
C VAL A 12 -31.49 -19.25 6.43
N VAL A 13 -31.39 -19.47 7.74
CA VAL A 13 -30.37 -18.82 8.59
C VAL A 13 -28.96 -19.20 8.14
N TYR A 14 -28.74 -20.48 7.83
CA TYR A 14 -27.46 -20.97 7.35
C TYR A 14 -27.09 -20.37 5.98
N LEU A 15 -28.04 -20.30 5.05
CA LEU A 15 -27.86 -19.65 3.74
C LEU A 15 -27.52 -18.16 3.89
N GLY A 16 -28.20 -17.44 4.79
CA GLY A 16 -27.91 -16.03 5.07
C GLY A 16 -26.49 -15.83 5.59
N PHE A 17 -26.03 -16.69 6.50
CA PHE A 17 -24.66 -16.66 7.01
C PHE A 17 -23.63 -16.96 5.92
N LEU A 18 -23.92 -17.90 5.02
CA LEU A 18 -23.02 -18.27 3.93
C LEU A 18 -22.84 -17.12 2.92
N VAL A 19 -23.94 -16.43 2.59
CA VAL A 19 -23.93 -15.25 1.73
C VAL A 19 -23.17 -14.10 2.39
N TRP A 20 -23.38 -13.87 3.70
CA TRP A 20 -22.64 -12.86 4.46
C TRP A 20 -21.13 -13.11 4.42
N LYS A 21 -20.70 -14.36 4.69
CA LYS A 21 -19.28 -14.75 4.66
C LYS A 21 -18.65 -14.60 3.28
N TRP A 22 -19.43 -14.74 2.21
CA TRP A 22 -18.98 -14.49 0.83
C TRP A 22 -18.83 -13.00 0.50
N LEU A 23 -19.66 -12.15 1.11
CA LEU A 23 -19.61 -10.69 0.95
C LEU A 23 -18.48 -10.04 1.75
N GLU A 24 -18.03 -10.68 2.83
CA GLU A 24 -16.84 -10.26 3.56
C GLU A 24 -15.62 -10.34 2.64
N LYS A 25 -15.24 -9.19 2.07
CA LYS A 25 -13.99 -9.06 1.34
C LYS A 25 -12.85 -9.47 2.29
N PRO A 26 -11.92 -10.33 1.87
CA PRO A 26 -10.78 -10.65 2.68
C PRO A 26 -10.05 -9.35 3.01
N LYS A 27 -9.78 -9.10 4.30
CA LYS A 27 -8.91 -8.00 4.71
C LYS A 27 -7.57 -8.24 4.03
N GLN A 28 -7.26 -7.46 3.00
CA GLN A 28 -5.97 -7.51 2.36
C GLN A 28 -4.93 -7.18 3.43
N GLN A 29 -4.11 -8.18 3.75
CA GLN A 29 -3.04 -8.01 4.71
C GLN A 29 -2.05 -7.04 4.11
N TYR A 30 -1.80 -5.92 4.80
CA TYR A 30 -0.85 -4.92 4.33
C TYR A 30 0.51 -5.60 4.14
N GLN A 31 0.99 -5.59 2.90
CA GLN A 31 2.37 -5.93 2.57
C GLN A 31 3.08 -4.63 2.25
N ALA A 32 4.22 -4.39 2.91
CA ALA A 32 5.04 -3.24 2.60
C ALA A 32 5.45 -3.29 1.12
N PRO A 33 5.34 -2.18 0.37
CA PRO A 33 5.75 -2.14 -1.02
C PRO A 33 7.21 -2.56 -1.14
N ARG A 34 7.49 -3.45 -2.09
CA ARG A 34 8.87 -3.87 -2.36
C ARG A 34 9.56 -2.80 -3.18
N VAL A 35 10.78 -2.42 -2.78
CA VAL A 35 11.63 -1.55 -3.61
C VAL A 35 12.06 -2.32 -4.86
N ILE A 36 11.70 -1.80 -6.03
CA ILE A 36 12.09 -2.34 -7.34
C ILE A 36 13.48 -1.84 -7.70
N ARG A 37 13.71 -0.55 -7.49
CA ARG A 37 14.95 0.13 -7.88
C ARG A 37 15.22 1.31 -6.96
N GLU A 38 16.49 1.53 -6.68
CA GLU A 38 16.98 2.58 -5.81
C GLU A 38 18.17 3.27 -6.48
N TRP A 39 18.28 4.57 -6.26
CA TRP A 39 19.40 5.41 -6.63
C TRP A 39 19.85 6.19 -5.40
N ILE A 40 21.17 6.19 -5.17
CA ILE A 40 21.80 6.87 -4.06
C ILE A 40 22.91 7.74 -4.62
N LEU A 41 22.87 9.01 -4.28
CA LEU A 41 23.96 9.95 -4.49
C LEU A 41 24.40 10.46 -3.12
N ASP A 42 25.55 9.97 -2.68
CA ASP A 42 26.17 10.36 -1.41
C ASP A 42 27.32 11.33 -1.70
N ASP A 43 27.11 12.62 -1.44
CA ASP A 43 28.19 13.60 -1.47
C ASP A 43 28.76 13.80 -0.06
N PRO A 44 29.97 13.28 0.26
CA PRO A 44 30.58 13.35 1.59
C PRO A 44 30.65 14.77 2.17
N GLU A 45 30.81 15.80 1.34
CA GLU A 45 30.86 17.21 1.76
C GLU A 45 29.51 17.94 1.68
N GLY A 46 28.52 17.32 1.01
CA GLY A 46 27.19 17.84 0.78
C GLY A 46 26.09 17.00 1.45
N GLU A 47 25.01 16.75 0.71
CA GLU A 47 23.83 16.02 1.20
C GLU A 47 23.76 14.60 0.62
N LEU A 48 23.02 13.72 1.32
CA LEU A 48 22.64 12.41 0.79
C LEU A 48 21.33 12.55 0.03
N TYR A 49 21.30 12.13 -1.23
CA TYR A 49 20.09 12.04 -2.03
C TYR A 49 19.74 10.58 -2.29
N LEU A 50 18.49 10.24 -2.02
CA LEU A 50 17.97 8.89 -2.20
C LEU A 50 16.66 8.96 -2.97
N ALA A 51 16.56 8.19 -4.04
CA ALA A 51 15.33 8.02 -4.80
C ALA A 51 15.05 6.53 -4.97
N SER A 52 13.81 6.10 -4.74
CA SER A 52 13.42 4.70 -4.93
C SER A 52 12.04 4.55 -5.55
N ILE A 53 11.87 3.50 -6.35
CA ILE A 53 10.59 3.12 -6.94
C ILE A 53 10.11 1.87 -6.23
N THR A 54 8.88 1.92 -5.74
CA THR A 54 8.23 0.81 -5.06
C THR A 54 7.21 0.10 -5.94
N SER A 55 6.89 -1.15 -5.61
CA SER A 55 5.99 -2.01 -6.39
C SER A 55 4.55 -1.53 -6.50
N ASP A 56 4.17 -0.54 -5.69
CA ASP A 56 2.88 0.16 -5.73
C ASP A 56 2.88 1.36 -6.69
N GLN A 57 3.89 1.47 -7.56
CA GLN A 57 4.05 2.54 -8.55
C GLN A 57 4.25 3.94 -7.94
N LYS A 58 4.77 4.00 -6.72
CA LYS A 58 5.20 5.24 -6.09
C LYS A 58 6.70 5.46 -6.27
N VAL A 59 7.06 6.74 -6.32
CA VAL A 59 8.43 7.22 -6.25
C VAL A 59 8.62 7.85 -4.89
N TRP A 60 9.66 7.43 -4.19
CA TRP A 60 10.07 8.01 -2.91
C TRP A 60 11.35 8.79 -3.15
N SER A 61 11.42 10.02 -2.63
CA SER A 61 12.66 10.79 -2.59
C SER A 61 12.95 11.21 -1.15
N ALA A 62 14.23 11.25 -0.80
CA ALA A 62 14.69 11.76 0.47
C ALA A 62 16.02 12.48 0.25
N CYS A 63 16.16 13.68 0.83
CA CYS A 63 17.41 14.42 0.83
C CYS A 63 17.85 14.72 2.27
N GLY A 64 19.16 14.94 2.45
CA GLY A 64 19.74 15.33 3.73
C GLY A 64 20.65 14.27 4.34
N ARG A 65 21.62 14.64 5.19
CA ARG A 65 22.45 13.65 5.91
C ARG A 65 21.70 12.68 6.81
N TYR A 66 20.46 13.01 7.15
CA TYR A 66 19.53 12.13 7.84
C TYR A 66 18.32 11.77 6.97
N ALA A 67 18.49 11.66 5.63
CA ALA A 67 17.43 11.41 4.65
C ALA A 67 16.49 10.26 5.06
N LEU A 68 17.02 9.21 5.70
CA LEU A 68 16.26 8.04 6.16
C LEU A 68 15.43 8.27 7.44
N SER A 69 15.62 9.38 8.15
CA SER A 69 15.00 9.63 9.47
C SER A 69 13.69 10.43 9.36
N SER A 70 13.60 11.47 8.51
CA SER A 70 12.48 12.43 8.62
C SER A 70 12.14 13.26 7.37
N GLY A 71 12.96 13.22 6.30
CA GLY A 71 12.80 14.09 5.12
C GLY A 71 12.26 13.39 3.86
N SER A 72 11.81 12.14 4.00
CA SER A 72 11.30 11.34 2.90
C SER A 72 9.91 11.82 2.48
N THR A 73 9.73 12.04 1.19
CA THR A 73 8.43 12.29 0.58
C THR A 73 8.17 11.30 -0.55
N SER A 74 6.90 11.13 -0.92
CA SER A 74 6.55 10.24 -2.02
C SER A 74 5.51 10.85 -2.93
N THR A 75 5.61 10.52 -4.21
CA THR A 75 4.61 10.90 -5.22
C THR A 75 4.32 9.73 -6.16
N THR A 76 3.30 9.86 -6.99
CA THR A 76 2.99 8.84 -8.01
C THR A 76 3.95 8.94 -9.19
N TRP A 77 4.11 7.88 -9.97
CA TRP A 77 4.95 7.93 -11.18
C TRP A 77 4.53 9.05 -12.16
N SER A 78 3.22 9.31 -12.31
CA SER A 78 2.72 10.38 -13.18
C SER A 78 3.09 11.77 -12.67
N ASP A 79 3.00 12.00 -11.37
CA ASP A 79 3.31 13.29 -10.75
C ASP A 79 4.82 13.54 -10.77
N PHE A 80 5.61 12.48 -10.54
CA PHE A 80 7.07 12.53 -10.69
C PHE A 80 7.48 12.97 -12.10
N LEU A 81 6.85 12.42 -13.15
CA LEU A 81 7.09 12.85 -14.54
C LEU A 81 6.62 14.28 -14.82
N ALA A 82 5.64 14.78 -14.07
CA ALA A 82 5.19 16.16 -14.13
C ALA A 82 6.18 17.14 -13.43
N GLY A 83 7.23 16.62 -12.80
CA GLY A 83 8.25 17.39 -12.09
C GLY A 83 8.00 17.51 -10.59
N ASP A 84 7.00 16.81 -10.06
CA ASP A 84 6.82 16.70 -8.62
C ASP A 84 8.05 15.99 -8.03
N LEU A 85 8.62 16.53 -6.95
CA LEU A 85 9.92 16.15 -6.35
C LEU A 85 11.20 16.74 -6.96
N ASN A 86 11.13 17.55 -8.03
CA ASN A 86 12.34 18.21 -8.58
C ASN A 86 13.06 19.12 -7.57
N GLU A 87 12.36 19.65 -6.57
CA GLU A 87 12.97 20.50 -5.53
C GLU A 87 13.68 19.69 -4.43
N LEU A 88 13.46 18.37 -4.38
CA LEU A 88 14.01 17.45 -3.37
C LEU A 88 15.13 16.55 -3.92
N VAL A 89 15.31 16.51 -5.25
CA VAL A 89 16.34 15.75 -5.96
C VAL A 89 17.44 16.69 -6.44
#